data_AF-A0A259P482-F1
#
_entry.id   AF-A0A259P482-F1
#
_cell.length_a   1.000
_cell.length_b   1.000
_cell.length_c   1.000
_cell.angle_alpha   90.00
_cell.angle_beta   90.00
_cell.angle_gamma   90.00
#
_symmetry.space_group_name_H-M   'P 1'
#
loop_
_entity.id
_entity.type
_entity.pdbx_description
1 polymer ?
#
loop_
_entity_poly.entity_id
_entity_poly.type
_entity_poly.pdbx_seq_one_letter_code
_entity_poly.pdbx_strand_id
1 'polypeptide(L)'
;MKKPHKHAELIKAWADGAIIQAKSGGGGWYDLKIDLENAFEYRIKPEPKPDFYGFMKIDKWKFFQVIASSNWMEITKDQEPEHNLKITFDGETGKPKSAEVLK
;
A
#
# COMPACT_ATOMS: atom_id res chain seq x y z
N MET A 1 19.83 35.38 3.21
CA MET A 1 19.52 34.00 2.77
C MET A 1 18.44 34.08 1.69
N LYS A 2 18.67 33.55 0.48
CA LYS A 2 17.60 33.45 -0.53
C LYS A 2 16.61 32.40 -0.04
N LYS A 3 15.33 32.77 0.10
CA LYS A 3 14.27 31.80 0.40
C LYS A 3 14.25 30.75 -0.70
N PRO A 4 14.21 29.44 -0.39
CA PRO A 4 14.01 28.42 -1.39
C PRO A 4 12.76 28.71 -2.22
N HIS A 5 12.83 28.43 -3.53
CA HIS A 5 11.65 28.50 -4.39
C HIS A 5 10.57 27.55 -3.84
N LYS A 6 9.28 27.90 -3.96
CA LYS A 6 8.14 27.08 -3.47
C LYS A 6 8.23 25.61 -3.89
N HIS A 7 8.83 25.36 -5.05
CA HIS A 7 8.96 24.03 -5.66
C HIS A 7 10.35 23.40 -5.51
N ALA A 8 11.27 23.98 -4.74
CA ALA A 8 12.65 23.49 -4.63
C ALA A 8 12.71 22.02 -4.19
N GLU A 9 11.88 21.61 -3.22
CA GLU A 9 11.82 20.22 -2.76
C GLU A 9 11.24 19.26 -3.81
N LEU A 10 10.22 19.69 -4.54
CA LEU A 10 9.60 18.90 -5.62
C LEU A 10 10.55 18.72 -6.80
N ILE A 11 11.28 19.78 -7.18
CA ILE A 11 12.30 19.73 -8.24
C ILE A 11 13.42 18.79 -7.85
N LYS A 12 13.87 18.84 -6.59
CA LYS A 12 14.89 17.92 -6.09
C LYS A 12 14.40 16.47 -6.12
N ALA A 13 13.21 16.20 -5.59
CA ALA A 13 12.62 14.86 -5.59
C ALA A 13 12.44 14.30 -7.01
N TRP A 14 12.02 15.14 -7.97
CA TRP A 14 11.93 14.75 -9.37
C TRP A 14 13.31 14.42 -9.98
N ALA A 15 14.34 15.22 -9.69
CA ALA A 15 15.71 14.95 -10.11
C ALA A 15 16.27 13.64 -9.51
N ASP A 16 15.82 13.29 -8.31
CA ASP A 16 16.12 12.01 -7.64
C ASP A 16 15.26 10.83 -8.18
N GLY A 17 14.38 11.08 -9.16
CA GLY A 17 13.57 10.06 -9.85
C GLY A 17 12.13 9.90 -9.34
N ALA A 18 11.68 10.73 -8.41
CA ALA A 18 10.31 10.67 -7.91
C ALA A 18 9.29 11.17 -8.94
N ILE A 19 8.11 10.55 -8.95
CA ILE A 19 6.98 11.02 -9.75
C ILE A 19 6.28 12.14 -8.98
N ILE A 20 6.09 13.29 -9.63
CA ILE A 20 5.31 14.41 -9.07
C ILE A 20 3.88 14.31 -9.60
N GLN A 21 2.90 14.57 -8.73
CA GLN A 21 1.50 14.69 -9.11
C GLN A 21 1.01 16.13 -8.98
N ALA A 22 0.21 16.58 -9.93
CA ALA A 22 -0.51 17.85 -9.86
C ALA A 22 -1.99 17.60 -9.53
N LYS A 23 -2.60 18.54 -8.78
CA LYS A 23 -4.01 18.49 -8.43
C LYS A 23 -4.84 19.11 -9.55
N SER A 24 -5.78 18.35 -10.08
CA SER A 24 -6.78 18.84 -11.04
C SER A 24 -7.83 19.71 -10.35
N GLY A 25 -8.54 20.54 -11.12
CA GLY A 25 -9.66 21.35 -10.61
C GLY A 25 -10.80 20.51 -10.00
N GLY A 26 -10.91 19.24 -10.37
CA GLY A 26 -11.88 18.28 -9.81
C GLY A 26 -11.39 17.55 -8.55
N GLY A 27 -10.20 17.88 -8.01
CA GLY A 27 -9.64 17.28 -6.81
C GLY A 27 -8.86 15.97 -7.03
N GLY A 28 -8.86 15.42 -8.25
CA GLY A 28 -8.04 14.26 -8.62
C GLY A 28 -6.57 14.62 -8.82
N TRP A 29 -5.68 13.66 -8.58
CA TRP A 29 -4.23 13.79 -8.79
C TRP A 29 -3.82 13.07 -10.08
N TYR A 30 -2.93 13.68 -10.87
CA TYR A 30 -2.39 13.08 -12.09
C TYR A 30 -0.88 13.23 -12.16
N ASP A 31 -0.21 12.23 -12.74
CA ASP A 31 1.24 12.17 -12.85
C ASP A 31 1.73 13.22 -13.86
N LEU A 32 2.66 14.06 -13.43
CA LEU A 32 3.23 15.16 -14.21
C LEU A 32 4.68 14.85 -14.57
N LYS A 33 5.03 14.98 -15.85
CA LYS A 33 6.41 14.70 -16.31
C LYS A 33 7.39 15.85 -16.15
N ILE A 34 6.94 17.11 -16.31
CA ILE A 34 7.42 18.34 -15.64
C ILE A 34 6.91 19.59 -16.39
N ASP A 35 6.17 20.43 -15.67
CA ASP A 35 6.07 21.89 -15.84
C ASP A 35 5.41 22.43 -14.56
N LEU A 36 6.21 22.94 -13.61
CA LEU A 36 5.73 23.30 -12.27
C LEU A 36 5.29 24.77 -12.25
N GLU A 37 4.08 25.03 -12.73
CA GLU A 37 3.46 26.34 -12.61
C GLU A 37 3.08 26.67 -11.16
N ASN A 38 3.29 27.91 -10.74
CA ASN A 38 3.02 28.37 -9.38
C ASN A 38 1.55 28.24 -8.95
N ALA A 39 0.62 28.20 -9.92
CA ALA A 39 -0.82 28.20 -9.74
C ALA A 39 -1.40 26.87 -9.23
N PHE A 40 -0.67 25.76 -9.37
CA PHE A 40 -1.17 24.44 -8.96
C PHE A 40 -0.61 23.96 -7.62
N GLU A 41 -1.35 23.03 -7.01
CA GLU A 41 -0.89 22.22 -5.90
C GLU A 41 -0.20 20.96 -6.44
N TYR A 42 0.97 20.65 -5.88
CA TYR A 42 1.74 19.48 -6.25
C TYR A 42 2.07 18.66 -5.01
N ARG A 43 2.27 17.35 -5.22
CA ARG A 43 2.83 16.45 -4.22
C ARG A 43 3.75 15.45 -4.90
N ILE A 44 4.67 14.88 -4.13
CA ILE A 44 5.35 13.65 -4.54
C ILE A 44 4.31 12.53 -4.53
N LYS A 45 4.24 11.71 -5.58
CA LYS A 45 3.35 10.56 -5.65
C LYS A 45 3.63 9.67 -4.43
N PRO A 46 2.62 9.40 -3.58
CA PRO A 46 2.82 8.50 -2.46
C PRO A 46 3.27 7.13 -2.97
N GLU A 47 4.23 6.50 -2.30
CA GLU A 47 4.53 5.10 -2.56
C GLU A 47 3.29 4.26 -2.22
N PRO A 48 2.92 3.29 -3.07
CA PRO A 48 1.82 2.38 -2.75
C PRO A 48 2.13 1.68 -1.43
N LYS A 49 1.12 1.54 -0.57
CA LYS A 49 1.29 0.82 0.69
C LYS A 49 1.68 -0.62 0.37
N PRO A 50 2.68 -1.20 1.04
CA PRO A 50 3.07 -2.58 0.80
C PRO A 50 1.89 -3.51 1.10
N ASP A 51 1.71 -4.52 0.25
CA ASP A 51 0.79 -5.61 0.54
C ASP A 51 1.21 -6.31 1.84
N PHE A 52 0.23 -6.83 2.57
CA PHE A 52 0.48 -7.62 3.77
C PHE A 52 -0.16 -9.00 3.62
N TYR A 53 0.37 -9.98 4.36
CA TYR A 53 -0.07 -11.36 4.26
C TYR A 53 -0.43 -11.93 5.64
N GLY A 54 -1.39 -12.84 5.64
CA GLY A 54 -1.77 -13.67 6.78
C GLY A 54 -1.67 -15.14 6.44
N PHE A 55 -1.34 -15.97 7.43
CA PHE A 55 -1.34 -17.41 7.33
C PHE A 55 -2.49 -18.01 8.12
N MET A 56 -3.06 -19.09 7.60
CA MET A 56 -4.14 -19.82 8.27
C MET A 56 -4.00 -21.32 8.09
N LYS A 57 -4.39 -22.04 9.15
CA LYS A 57 -4.54 -23.49 9.16
C LYS A 57 -6.02 -23.79 9.02
N ILE A 58 -6.40 -24.28 7.85
CA ILE A 58 -7.74 -24.79 7.60
C ILE A 58 -7.68 -26.31 7.65
N ASP A 59 -8.35 -26.91 8.61
CA ASP A 59 -8.69 -28.34 8.57
C ASP A 59 -10.18 -28.51 8.26
N LYS A 60 -10.57 -29.73 7.87
CA LYS A 60 -11.95 -30.07 7.49
C LYS A 60 -12.99 -29.67 8.54
N TRP A 61 -12.62 -29.63 9.81
CA TRP A 61 -13.52 -29.38 10.94
C TRP A 61 -13.56 -27.89 11.32
N LYS A 62 -12.47 -27.16 11.16
CA LYS A 62 -12.38 -25.70 11.40
C LYS A 62 -13.04 -24.85 10.33
N PHE A 63 -13.28 -25.38 9.12
CA PHE A 63 -13.96 -24.66 8.05
C PHE A 63 -15.36 -24.15 8.47
N PHE A 64 -16.06 -24.86 9.38
CA PHE A 64 -17.36 -24.46 9.90
C PHE A 64 -17.29 -23.42 11.05
N GLN A 65 -16.15 -23.23 11.72
CA GLN A 65 -16.02 -22.27 12.84
C GLN A 65 -15.69 -20.83 12.39
N VAL A 66 -15.02 -20.66 11.24
CA VAL A 66 -14.50 -19.34 10.81
C VAL A 66 -15.60 -18.31 10.48
N ILE A 67 -16.86 -18.76 10.28
CA ILE A 67 -17.99 -17.84 10.06
C ILE A 67 -18.38 -17.10 11.37
N ALA A 68 -17.88 -17.52 12.54
CA ALA A 68 -18.37 -17.04 13.84
C ALA A 68 -17.35 -16.35 14.77
N SER A 69 -16.07 -16.20 14.40
CA SER A 69 -15.11 -15.51 15.29
C SER A 69 -14.09 -14.65 14.56
N SER A 70 -14.21 -13.34 14.77
CA SER A 70 -13.24 -12.31 14.39
C SER A 70 -12.05 -12.30 15.35
N ASN A 71 -11.26 -13.38 15.40
CA ASN A 71 -10.02 -13.38 16.19
C ASN A 71 -8.82 -13.43 15.24
N TRP A 72 -8.31 -12.25 14.90
CA TRP A 72 -7.01 -12.08 14.25
C TRP A 72 -5.93 -12.56 15.23
N MET A 73 -5.32 -13.73 14.99
CA MET A 73 -4.09 -14.11 15.69
C MET A 73 -2.90 -13.58 14.89
N GLU A 74 -2.10 -12.74 15.54
CA GLU A 74 -0.78 -12.35 15.06
C GLU A 74 0.16 -13.55 15.26
N ILE A 75 0.52 -14.22 14.17
CA ILE A 75 1.37 -15.41 14.23
C ILE A 75 2.83 -14.97 14.03
N THR A 76 3.64 -15.11 15.07
CA THR A 76 5.08 -14.84 15.01
C THR A 76 5.81 -15.96 14.28
N LYS A 77 6.95 -15.63 13.62
CA LYS A 77 7.78 -16.56 12.83
C LYS A 77 8.21 -17.83 13.56
N ASP A 78 8.24 -17.80 14.89
CA ASP A 78 8.74 -18.90 15.73
C ASP A 78 7.65 -19.94 16.05
N GLN A 79 6.42 -19.68 15.61
CA GLN A 79 5.35 -20.64 15.50
C GLN A 79 5.20 -20.86 13.99
N GLU A 80 5.75 -21.93 13.43
CA GLU A 80 5.26 -22.49 12.18
C GLU A 80 4.18 -23.53 12.51
N PRO A 81 2.93 -23.16 12.86
CA PRO A 81 1.82 -24.07 12.64
C PRO A 81 1.87 -24.52 11.20
N GLU A 82 1.42 -25.74 10.97
CA GLU A 82 1.25 -26.42 9.69
C GLU A 82 0.27 -25.69 8.73
N HIS A 83 0.37 -24.37 8.57
CA HIS A 83 -0.51 -23.55 7.75
C HIS A 83 -0.55 -24.10 6.34
N ASN A 84 -1.75 -24.24 5.81
CA ASN A 84 -1.99 -24.73 4.47
C ASN A 84 -2.57 -23.65 3.56
N LEU A 85 -2.69 -22.41 4.05
CA LEU A 85 -3.20 -21.29 3.28
C LEU A 85 -2.54 -19.98 3.69
N LYS A 86 -2.09 -19.24 2.68
CA LYS A 86 -1.59 -17.87 2.77
C LYS A 86 -2.56 -16.96 2.02
N ILE A 87 -2.94 -15.84 2.61
CA ILE A 87 -3.78 -14.82 1.97
C ILE A 87 -2.98 -13.52 1.89
N THR A 88 -2.93 -12.93 0.70
CA THR A 88 -2.34 -11.61 0.47
C THR A 88 -3.45 -10.58 0.39
N PHE A 89 -3.30 -9.49 1.13
CA PHE A 89 -4.20 -8.35 1.13
C PHE A 89 -3.52 -7.16 0.46
N ASP A 90 -4.31 -6.44 -0.32
CA ASP A 90 -3.90 -5.20 -0.95
C ASP A 90 -3.63 -4.12 0.12
N GLY A 91 -2.42 -3.58 0.13
CA GLY A 91 -1.98 -2.62 1.15
C GLY A 91 -2.75 -1.30 1.14
N GLU A 92 -3.37 -0.94 0.02
CA GLU A 92 -4.12 0.32 -0.12
C GLU A 92 -5.57 0.18 0.34
N THR A 93 -6.22 -0.92 -0.02
CA THR A 93 -7.66 -1.13 0.16
C THR A 93 -8.01 -2.09 1.30
N GLY A 94 -7.06 -2.90 1.76
CA GLY A 94 -7.27 -3.98 2.72
C GLY A 94 -8.06 -5.16 2.17
N LYS A 95 -8.35 -5.20 0.86
CA LYS A 95 -9.12 -6.28 0.23
C LYS A 95 -8.23 -7.48 -0.08
N PRO A 96 -8.77 -8.71 -0.07
CA PRO A 96 -8.02 -9.88 -0.53
C PRO A 96 -7.59 -9.71 -2.00
N LYS A 97 -6.29 -9.89 -2.24
CA LYS A 97 -5.66 -9.76 -3.56
C LYS A 97 -5.30 -11.12 -4.16
N SER A 98 -4.87 -12.07 -3.32
CA SER A 98 -4.62 -13.46 -3.72
C SER A 98 -4.69 -14.42 -2.53
N ALA A 99 -4.83 -15.71 -2.81
CA ALA A 99 -4.73 -16.79 -1.83
C ALA A 99 -3.94 -17.98 -2.41
N GLU A 100 -3.02 -18.52 -1.62
CA GLU A 100 -2.08 -19.58 -2.01
C GLU A 100 -2.19 -20.76 -1.03
N VAL A 101 -2.43 -21.97 -1.54
CA VAL A 101 -2.39 -23.20 -0.74
C VAL A 101 -0.94 -23.61 -0.54
N LEU A 102 -0.52 -23.76 0.72
CA LEU A 102 0.82 -24.19 1.09
C LEU A 102 0.87 -25.73 1.16
N LYS A 103 2.00 -26.32 0.74
CA LYS A 103 2.23 -27.76 0.70
C LYS A 103 3.15 -28.20 1.83
#